data_AF-A0ABD3RHP6-F1
#
_entry.id   AF-A0ABD3RHP6-F1
#
_cell.length_a   1.000
_cell.length_b   1.000
_cell.length_c   1.000
_cell.angle_alpha   90.00
_cell.angle_beta   90.00
_cell.angle_gamma   90.00
#
_symmetry.space_group_name_H-M   'P 1'
#
loop_
_entity.id
_entity.type
_entity.pdbx_description
1 polymer ?
#
loop_
_entity_poly.entity_id
_entity_poly.type
_entity_poly.pdbx_seq_one_letter_code
_entity_poly.pdbx_strand_id
1 'polypeptide(L)' 'MGHFSTVFLVLLLLLVTEIGPMVVHATCPSLSKNFKGWCWFNDSCRTVCEDEWATGGYCRFFQCICTHRCAF' A
#
# COMPACT_ATOMS: atom_id res chain seq x y z
N MET A 1 -36.67 -29.42 17.72
CA MET A 1 -35.21 -29.22 17.92
C MET A 1 -34.45 -28.75 16.67
N GLY A 2 -35.01 -28.79 15.45
CA GLY A 2 -34.27 -28.43 14.21
C GLY A 2 -34.18 -26.94 13.87
N HIS A 3 -35.24 -26.15 14.10
CA HIS A 3 -35.31 -24.75 13.65
C HIS A 3 -34.30 -23.82 14.33
N PHE A 4 -34.03 -24.03 15.63
CA PHE A 4 -33.07 -23.23 16.38
C PHE A 4 -31.65 -23.37 15.84
N SER A 5 -31.29 -24.58 15.41
CA SER A 5 -29.99 -24.89 14.81
C SER A 5 -29.81 -24.18 13.48
N THR A 6 -30.86 -24.15 12.65
CA THR A 6 -30.84 -23.47 11.35
C THR A 6 -30.68 -21.97 11.50
N VAL A 7 -31.42 -21.35 12.43
CA VAL A 7 -31.31 -19.91 12.72
C VAL A 7 -29.92 -19.56 13.23
N PHE A 8 -29.36 -20.38 14.12
CA PHE A 8 -28.02 -20.17 14.66
C PHE A 8 -26.94 -20.27 13.58
N LEU A 9 -27.05 -21.25 12.68
CA LEU A 9 -26.14 -21.40 11.54
C LEU A 9 -26.20 -20.20 10.60
N VAL A 10 -27.40 -19.72 10.25
CA VAL A 10 -27.59 -18.54 9.39
C VAL A 10 -26.99 -17.29 10.03
N LEU A 11 -27.15 -17.11 11.34
CA LEU A 11 -26.57 -15.99 12.07
C LEU A 11 -25.03 -16.02 12.08
N LEU A 12 -24.43 -17.21 12.20
CA LEU A 12 -22.97 -17.37 12.07
C LEU A 12 -22.45 -17.04 10.67
N LEU A 13 -23.18 -17.46 9.62
CA LEU A 13 -22.82 -17.18 8.23
C LEU A 13 -22.81 -15.67 7.92
N LEU A 14 -23.78 -14.93 8.46
CA LEU A 14 -23.86 -13.46 8.34
C LEU A 14 -22.69 -12.73 9.01
N LEU A 15 -22.06 -13.32 10.04
CA LEU A 15 -20.93 -12.68 10.73
C LEU A 15 -19.62 -12.76 9.92
N VAL A 16 -19.51 -13.70 8.98
CA VAL A 16 -18.28 -13.96 8.21
C VAL A 16 -18.24 -13.18 6.89
N THR A 17 -19.34 -12.56 6.45
CA THR A 17 -19.41 -11.85 5.16
C THR A 17 -18.70 -10.49 5.15
N GLU A 18 -18.28 -9.99 6.31
CA GLU A 18 -17.69 -8.65 6.47
C GLU A 18 -16.18 -8.59 6.17
N ILE A 19 -15.64 -9.53 5.38
CA ILE A 19 -14.23 -9.53 4.97
C ILE A 19 -14.16 -9.11 3.50
N GLY A 20 -14.30 -7.80 3.27
CA GLY A 20 -14.05 -7.23 1.95
C GLY A 20 -12.60 -7.44 1.51
N PRO A 21 -12.32 -7.51 0.19
CA PRO A 21 -10.96 -7.62 -0.29
C PRO A 21 -10.14 -6.43 0.21
N MET A 22 -9.11 -6.70 1.00
CA MET A 22 -8.10 -5.71 1.35
C MET A 22 -7.36 -5.32 0.06
N VAL A 23 -7.77 -4.20 -0.55
CA VAL A 23 -7.07 -3.65 -1.71
C VAL A 23 -5.77 -3.05 -1.21
N VAL A 24 -4.74 -3.89 -1.09
CA VAL A 24 -3.36 -3.42 -0.97
C VAL A 24 -3.01 -2.85 -2.33
N HIS A 25 -2.98 -1.51 -2.44
CA HIS A 25 -2.50 -0.89 -3.67
C HIS A 25 -1.04 -1.30 -3.87
N ALA A 26 -0.80 -2.15 -4.86
CA ALA A 26 0.55 -2.54 -5.26
C ALA A 26 1.33 -1.27 -5.59
N THR A 27 2.39 -1.04 -4.83
CA THR A 27 3.26 0.11 -4.99
C THR A 27 4.62 -0.40 -5.43
N CYS A 28 5.11 0.13 -6.55
CA CYS A 28 6.34 -0.30 -7.18
C CYS A 28 7.48 0.64 -6.79
N PRO A 29 8.58 0.13 -6.19
CA PRO A 29 9.75 0.93 -5.92
C PRO A 29 10.54 1.18 -7.22
N SER A 30 10.98 2.42 -7.42
CA SER A 30 11.86 2.83 -8.52
C SER A 30 12.97 3.74 -7.99
N LEU A 31 14.17 3.64 -8.55
CA LEU A 31 15.25 4.57 -8.20
C LEU A 31 14.93 5.95 -8.80
N SER A 32 15.10 7.01 -8.01
CA SER A 32 14.94 8.38 -8.51
C SER A 32 16.01 8.70 -9.56
N LYS A 33 15.62 9.37 -10.65
CA LYS A 33 16.53 9.82 -11.72
C LYS A 33 16.98 11.27 -11.49
N ASN A 34 16.17 12.06 -10.79
CA ASN A 34 16.41 13.47 -10.56
C ASN A 34 17.10 13.75 -9.21
N PHE A 35 17.02 12.82 -8.25
CA PHE A 35 17.67 13.00 -6.95
C PHE A 35 19.19 12.98 -7.08
N LYS A 36 19.85 14.04 -6.60
CA LYS A 36 21.32 14.20 -6.65
C LYS A 36 21.91 14.21 -5.25
N GLY A 37 23.01 13.47 -5.08
CA GLY A 37 23.74 13.40 -3.82
C GLY A 37 23.26 12.26 -2.91
N TRP A 38 23.63 12.33 -1.63
CA TRP A 38 23.29 11.31 -0.64
C TRP A 38 21.96 11.61 0.02
N CYS A 39 21.11 10.59 0.08
CA CYS A 39 19.81 10.69 0.71
C CYS A 39 19.95 10.56 2.24
N TRP A 40 19.83 11.68 2.96
CA TRP A 40 19.81 11.72 4.43
C TRP A 40 18.41 11.84 5.01
N PHE A 41 17.54 12.60 4.34
CA PHE A 41 16.19 12.90 4.82
C PHE A 41 15.14 12.39 3.85
N ASN A 42 14.14 11.71 4.39
CA ASN A 42 13.06 11.12 3.63
C ASN A 42 12.21 12.18 2.91
N ASP A 43 11.96 13.31 3.58
CA ASP A 43 11.19 14.42 3.02
C ASP A 43 11.84 15.02 1.77
N SER A 44 13.16 15.20 1.77
CA SER A 44 13.90 15.69 0.59
C SER A 44 13.77 14.74 -0.60
N CYS A 45 13.82 13.43 -0.34
CA CYS A 45 13.58 12.42 -1.38
C CYS A 45 12.13 12.45 -1.86
N ARG A 46 11.16 12.55 -0.94
CA ARG A 46 9.73 12.60 -1.29
C ARG A 46 9.41 13.77 -2.21
N THR A 47 9.91 14.97 -1.93
CA THR A 47 9.68 16.15 -2.78
C THR A 47 10.19 15.95 -4.21
N VAL A 48 11.33 15.29 -4.39
CA VAL A 48 11.83 14.95 -5.73
C VAL A 48 10.98 13.87 -6.39
N CYS A 49 10.58 12.85 -5.63
CA CYS A 49 9.70 11.80 -6.13
C CYS A 49 8.31 12.32 -6.55
N GLU A 50 7.78 13.35 -5.89
CA GLU A 50 6.54 14.01 -6.29
C GLU A 50 6.65 14.66 -7.69
N ASP A 51 7.79 15.26 -8.01
CA ASP A 51 8.11 15.79 -9.35
C ASP A 51 8.25 14.65 -10.40
N GLU A 52 8.67 13.46 -9.95
CA GLU A 52 8.77 12.25 -10.78
C GLU A 52 7.44 11.49 -10.93
N TRP A 53 6.31 12.10 -10.58
CA TRP A 53 4.97 11.48 -10.61
C TRP A 53 4.86 10.25 -9.70
N ALA A 54 5.56 10.26 -8.57
CA ALA A 54 5.45 9.24 -7.53
C ALA A 54 4.36 9.57 -6.51
N THR A 55 3.85 8.51 -5.90
CA THR A 55 2.93 8.59 -4.75
C THR A 55 3.66 8.71 -3.41
N GLY A 56 4.98 8.54 -3.41
CA GLY A 56 5.83 8.66 -2.23
C GLY A 56 7.30 8.42 -2.55
N GLY A 57 8.12 8.39 -1.50
CA GLY A 57 9.54 8.08 -1.64
C GLY A 57 10.25 7.94 -0.30
N TYR A 58 11.35 7.20 -0.30
CA TYR A 58 12.19 7.03 0.87
C TYR A 58 13.68 6.81 0.59
N CYS A 59 14.52 7.16 1.57
CA CYS A 59 15.96 6.91 1.50
C CYS A 59 16.27 5.44 1.83
N ARG A 60 17.02 4.78 0.95
CA ARG A 60 17.55 3.42 1.16
C ARG A 60 19.03 3.38 0.77
N PHE A 61 19.91 3.03 1.70
CA PHE A 61 21.37 2.99 1.48
C PHE A 61 21.91 4.26 0.79
N PHE A 62 21.51 5.44 1.28
CA PHE A 62 21.84 6.76 0.70
C PHE A 62 21.31 7.03 -0.71
N GLN A 63 20.51 6.13 -1.28
CA GLN A 63 19.82 6.33 -2.55
C GLN A 63 18.35 6.69 -2.30
N CYS A 64 17.79 7.57 -3.13
CA CYS A 64 16.38 7.90 -3.07
C CYS A 64 15.57 6.90 -3.89
N ILE A 65 14.63 6.21 -3.24
CA ILE A 65 13.70 5.24 -3.83
C ILE A 65 12.32 5.88 -3.87
N CYS A 66 11.79 6.11 -5.05
CA CYS A 66 10.42 6.60 -5.25
C CYS A 66 9.44 5.42 -5.31
N THR A 67 8.20 5.67 -4.88
CA THR A 67 7.15 4.67 -4.84
C THR A 67 5.94 5.10 -5.68
N HIS A 68 5.69 4.37 -6.75
CA HIS A 68 4.62 4.68 -7.71
C HIS A 68 3.53 3.63 -7.67
N ARG A 69 2.31 3.98 -8.08
CA ARG A 69 1.26 2.98 -8.33
C ARG A 69 1.75 2.04 -9.44
N CYS A 70 1.80 0.75 -9.18
CA CYS A 70 2.05 -0.22 -10.25
C CYS A 70 0.88 -0.13 -11.24
N ALA A 71 1.15 0.11 -12.52
CA ALA A 71 0.17 -0.18 -13.56
C ALA A 71 0.05 -1.70 -13.66
N PHE A 72 -1.17 -2.22 -13.56
CA PHE A 72 -1.47 -3.64 -13.67
C PHE A 72 -1.48 -4.08 -15.14
#